data_AF-A0A349DAZ4-F1
#
_entry.id   AF-A0A349DAZ4-F1
#
_cell.length_a   1.000
_cell.length_b   1.000
_cell.length_c   1.000
_cell.angle_alpha   90.00
_cell.angle_beta   90.00
_cell.angle_gamma   90.00
#
_symmetry.space_group_name_H-M   'P 1'
#
loop_
_entity.id
_entity.type
_entity.pdbx_description
1 polymer ?
#
loop_
_entity_poly.entity_id
_entity_poly.type
_entity_poly.pdbx_seq_one_letter_code
_entity_poly.pdbx_strand_id
1 'polypeptide(L)' 'MQVQEELKKFLFENGVADVGFTCVDDGPFGEKSYAMSIVVKLSDAVIDEISDEPTHSYFHHYRTVNAFIDRT' A
#
# COMPACT_ATOMS: atom_id res chain seq x y z
N MET A 1 10.57 12.48 -14.15
CA MET A 1 10.66 12.95 -12.76
C MET A 1 9.39 13.62 -12.26
N GLN A 2 8.75 14.52 -13.00
CA GLN A 2 7.56 15.25 -12.51
C GLN A 2 6.36 14.34 -12.13
N VAL A 3 6.05 13.33 -12.96
CA VAL A 3 4.92 12.40 -12.71
C VAL A 3 5.09 11.56 -11.44
N GLN A 4 6.32 11.14 -11.12
CA GLN A 4 6.57 10.34 -9.90
C GLN A 4 6.35 11.16 -8.63
N GLU A 5 6.78 12.42 -8.63
CA GLU A 5 6.56 13.32 -7.50
C GLU A 5 5.08 13.69 -7.34
N GLU A 6 4.37 13.91 -8.45
CA GLU A 6 2.93 14.16 -8.45
C GLU A 6 2.15 12.95 -7.91
N LEU A 7 2.49 11.73 -8.36
CA LEU A 7 1.90 10.48 -7.86
C LEU A 7 2.20 10.29 -6.37
N LYS A 8 3.46 10.50 -5.96
CA LYS A 8 3.87 10.38 -4.56
C LYS A 8 3.08 11.33 -3.66
N LYS A 9 2.94 12.59 -4.08
CA LYS A 9 2.14 13.60 -3.38
C LYS A 9 0.66 13.18 -3.29
N PHE A 10 0.07 12.77 -4.40
CA PHE A 10 -1.31 12.30 -4.44
C PHE A 10 -1.53 11.12 -3.48
N LEU A 11 -0.66 10.12 -3.49
CA LEU A 11 -0.79 8.94 -2.63
C LEU A 11 -0.67 9.30 -1.14
N PHE A 12 0.28 10.17 -0.77
CA PHE A 12 0.41 10.63 0.61
C PHE A 12 -0.80 11.44 1.09
N GLU A 13 -1.35 12.30 0.24
CA GLU A 13 -2.57 13.05 0.56
C GLU A 13 -3.80 12.12 0.75
N ASN A 14 -3.79 10.94 0.15
CA ASN A 14 -4.84 9.92 0.29
C ASN A 14 -4.59 8.92 1.43
N GLY A 15 -3.51 9.06 2.22
CA GLY A 15 -3.27 8.22 3.40
C GLY A 15 -2.38 7.00 3.17
N VAL A 16 -1.69 6.92 2.04
CA VAL A 16 -0.57 5.99 1.84
C VAL A 16 0.59 6.41 2.74
N ALA A 17 1.25 5.44 3.37
CA ALA A 17 2.37 5.67 4.27
C ALA A 17 3.72 5.73 3.54
N ASP A 18 3.91 4.91 2.50
CA ASP A 18 5.12 4.91 1.67
C ASP A 18 4.83 4.43 0.23
N VAL A 19 5.70 4.82 -0.71
CA VAL A 19 5.60 4.44 -2.12
C VAL A 19 6.98 4.21 -2.74
N GLY A 20 7.11 3.09 -3.47
CA GLY A 20 8.28 2.73 -4.25
C GLY A 20 7.95 2.59 -5.74
N PHE A 21 8.92 2.92 -6.60
CA PHE A 21 8.82 2.79 -8.05
C PHE A 21 9.99 1.95 -8.55
N THR A 22 9.74 1.06 -9.50
CA THR A 22 10.79 0.26 -10.13
C THR A 22 10.51 0.06 -11.62
N CYS A 23 11.55 -0.22 -12.38
CA CYS A 23 11.45 -0.74 -13.74
C CYS A 23 11.75 -2.25 -13.69
N VAL A 24 10.95 -3.04 -14.40
CA VAL A 24 10.97 -4.51 -14.47
C VAL A 24 11.17 -4.89 -15.93
N ASP A 25 12.40 -4.68 -16.40
CA ASP A 25 12.76 -4.80 -17.82
C ASP A 25 12.84 -6.25 -18.31
N ASP A 26 12.95 -7.20 -17.39
CA ASP A 26 13.10 -8.63 -17.63
C ASP A 26 11.78 -9.42 -17.45
N GLY A 27 10.68 -8.75 -17.15
CA GLY A 27 9.37 -9.36 -16.94
C GLY A 27 8.55 -9.55 -18.23
N PRO A 28 7.45 -10.33 -18.19
CA PRO A 28 6.55 -10.53 -19.34
C PRO A 28 5.68 -9.30 -19.67
N PHE A 29 6.07 -8.11 -19.22
CA PHE A 29 5.26 -6.89 -19.23
C PHE A 29 5.47 -6.00 -20.46
N GLY A 30 6.48 -6.30 -21.29
CA GLY A 30 6.74 -5.57 -22.54
C GLY A 30 6.96 -4.08 -22.32
N GLU A 31 6.13 -3.23 -22.92
CA GLU A 31 6.19 -1.77 -22.73
C GLU A 31 5.71 -1.32 -21.33
N LYS A 32 5.10 -2.21 -20.54
CA LYS A 32 4.60 -1.94 -19.18
C LYS A 32 5.59 -2.36 -18.10
N SER A 33 6.88 -2.06 -18.30
CA SER A 33 7.93 -2.44 -17.35
C SER A 33 7.92 -1.63 -16.06
N TYR A 34 7.16 -0.54 -15.95
CA TYR A 34 7.13 0.25 -14.71
C TYR A 34 6.14 -0.33 -13.70
N ALA A 35 6.61 -0.55 -12.47
CA ALA A 35 5.82 -1.00 -11.35
C ALA A 35 5.88 0.00 -10.19
N MET A 36 4.81 0.02 -9.40
CA MET A 36 4.67 0.84 -8.20
C MET A 36 4.19 -0.05 -7.04
N SER A 37 4.80 0.14 -5.88
CA SER A 37 4.38 -0.51 -4.63
C SER A 37 3.99 0.56 -3.63
N ILE A 38 2.85 0.37 -2.97
CA ILE A 38 2.36 1.29 -1.93
C ILE A 38 2.27 0.57 -0.59
N VAL A 39 2.48 1.31 0.50
CA VAL A 39 2.38 0.82 1.86
C VAL A 39 1.26 1.58 2.57
N VAL A 40 0.30 0.87 3.15
CA VAL A 40 -0.73 1.48 4.00
C VAL A 40 -0.53 0.97 5.42
N LYS A 41 -0.38 1.90 6.37
CA LYS A 41 -0.12 1.56 7.77
C LYS A 41 -1.41 1.07 8.43
N LEU A 42 -1.32 -0.07 9.12
CA LEU A 42 -2.37 -0.55 10.03
C LEU A 42 -2.33 0.23 11.35
N SER A 43 -3.48 0.40 11.99
CA SER A 43 -3.61 1.06 13.28
C SER A 43 -2.75 0.39 14.35
N ASP A 44 -1.86 1.15 15.00
CA ASP A 44 -1.02 0.65 16.09
C ASP A 44 -1.87 0.02 17.20
N ALA A 45 -2.99 0.66 17.58
CA ALA A 45 -3.90 0.13 18.59
C ALA A 45 -4.49 -1.25 18.23
N VAL A 46 -4.74 -1.51 16.94
CA VAL A 46 -5.28 -2.81 16.49
C VAL A 46 -4.18 -3.87 16.46
N ILE A 47 -2.95 -3.47 16.13
CA ILE A 47 -1.78 -4.36 16.14
C ILE A 47 -1.37 -4.70 17.58
N ASP A 48 -1.41 -3.74 18.49
CA ASP A 48 -1.08 -3.90 19.90
C ASP A 48 -2.04 -4.86 20.63
N GLU A 49 -3.26 -5.07 20.11
CA GLU A 49 -4.21 -6.08 20.61
C GLU A 49 -3.79 -7.53 20.27
N ILE A 50 -2.89 -7.72 19.31
CA ILE A 50 -2.42 -9.05 18.89
C ILE A 50 -1.32 -9.50 19.84
N SER A 51 -1.61 -10.49 20.70
CA SER A 51 -0.58 -11.13 21.53
C SER A 51 0.09 -12.29 20.78
N ASP A 52 -0.71 -13.31 20.45
CA ASP A 52 -0.21 -14.60 19.95
C ASP A 52 -0.88 -15.01 18.63
N GLU A 53 -2.12 -14.56 18.41
CA GLU A 53 -2.90 -14.88 17.22
C GLU A 53 -3.72 -13.68 16.69
N PRO A 54 -4.06 -13.67 15.39
CA PRO A 54 -4.88 -12.61 14.80
C PRO A 54 -6.22 -12.43 15.53
N THR A 55 -6.54 -11.20 15.92
CA THR A 55 -7.81 -10.87 16.58
C THR A 55 -8.92 -10.59 15.56
N HIS A 56 -10.18 -10.59 16.01
CA HIS A 56 -11.30 -10.13 15.19
C HIS A 56 -11.15 -8.66 14.77
N SER A 57 -10.65 -7.79 15.67
CA SER A 57 -10.36 -6.38 15.38
C SER A 57 -9.34 -6.26 14.25
N TYR A 58 -8.26 -7.03 14.32
CA TYR A 58 -7.25 -7.10 13.27
C TYR A 58 -7.84 -7.57 11.94
N PHE A 59 -8.60 -8.67 11.94
CA PHE A 59 -9.18 -9.21 10.70
C PHE A 59 -10.12 -8.20 10.04
N HIS A 60 -10.97 -7.53 10.82
CA HIS A 60 -11.85 -6.50 10.32
C HIS A 60 -11.06 -5.31 9.75
N HIS A 61 -10.08 -4.79 10.51
CA HIS A 61 -9.26 -3.66 10.08
C HIS A 61 -8.43 -3.97 8.83
N TYR A 62 -7.79 -5.14 8.78
CA TYR A 62 -7.05 -5.63 7.63
C TYR A 62 -7.91 -5.68 6.36
N ARG A 63 -9.15 -6.19 6.47
CA ARG A 63 -10.08 -6.19 5.33
C ARG A 63 -10.50 -4.79 4.90
N THR A 64 -10.71 -3.88 5.86
CA THR A 64 -11.01 -2.48 5.55
C THR A 64 -9.84 -1.82 4.81
N VAL A 65 -8.60 -2.05 5.25
CA VAL A 65 -7.40 -1.50 4.61
C VAL A 65 -7.18 -2.09 3.23
N ASN A 66 -7.39 -3.40 3.04
CA ASN A 66 -7.33 -4.00 1.70
C ASN A 66 -8.40 -3.43 0.76
N ALA A 67 -9.64 -3.26 1.25
CA ALA A 67 -10.70 -2.64 0.46
C ALA A 67 -10.41 -1.17 0.13
N PHE A 68 -9.63 -0.47 0.96
CA PHE A 68 -9.13 0.87 0.66
C PHE A 68 -8.07 0.83 -0.45
N ILE A 69 -7.09 -0.09 -0.36
CA ILE A 69 -6.05 -0.29 -1.38
C ILE A 69 -6.68 -0.62 -2.75
N ASP A 70 -7.69 -1.48 -2.78
CA ASP A 70 -8.36 -1.88 -4.03
C ASP A 70 -9.14 -0.73 -4.71
N ARG A 71 -9.46 0.34 -3.97
CA ARG A 71 -10.27 1.48 -4.45
C ARG A 71 -9.46 2.75 -4.72
N THR A 72 -8.22 2.81 -4.23
CA THR A 72 -7.33 3.97 -4.35
C THR A 72 -6.61 3.93 -5.69
#